data_AF-A0A0B1TQB2-F1
#
_entry.id   AF-A0A0B1TQB2-F1
#
_cell.length_a   1.000
_cell.length_b   1.000
_cell.length_c   1.000
_cell.angle_alpha   90.00
_cell.angle_beta   90.00
_cell.angle_gamma   90.00
#
_symmetry.space_group_name_H-M   'P 1'
#
loop_
_entity.id
_entity.type
_entity.pdbx_description
1 polymer ?
#
loop_
_entity_poly.entity_id
_entity_poly.type
_entity_poly.pdbx_seq_one_letter_code
_entity_poly.pdbx_strand_id
1 'polypeptide(L)'
;MDEKARLALQDPPSLADGMDRETEKNLRFFGCNLIQEGAVLLRLPQVAAATGQILFQRFYYLKSFLKFRYEHTVMACLLLASKIEEEPRRTRDVYNVFYRLEQLHKLREAGRAINE
;
A
#
# COMPACT_ATOMS: atom_id res chain seq x y z
N MET A 1 -11.96 -12.40 20.05
CA MET A 1 -10.96 -11.32 19.86
C MET A 1 -10.87 -10.58 21.17
N ASP A 2 -9.65 -10.35 21.67
CA ASP A 2 -9.39 -9.54 22.86
C ASP A 2 -9.93 -8.11 22.67
N GLU A 3 -10.59 -7.55 23.68
CA GLU A 3 -11.22 -6.23 23.63
C GLU A 3 -10.19 -5.11 23.39
N LYS A 4 -8.99 -5.31 23.91
CA LYS A 4 -7.83 -4.44 23.67
C LYS A 4 -7.45 -4.36 22.19
N ALA A 5 -7.55 -5.48 21.47
CA ALA A 5 -7.27 -5.50 20.03
C ALA A 5 -8.37 -4.78 19.23
N ARG A 6 -9.64 -4.84 19.67
CA ARG A 6 -10.74 -4.07 19.06
C ARG A 6 -10.55 -2.56 19.25
N LEU A 7 -10.17 -2.12 20.44
CA LEU A 7 -9.91 -0.70 20.72
C LEU A 7 -8.72 -0.17 19.89
N ALA A 8 -7.65 -0.97 19.75
CA ALA A 8 -6.51 -0.61 18.90
C ALA A 8 -6.88 -0.45 17.40
N LEU A 9 -7.95 -1.11 16.93
CA LEU A 9 -8.47 -0.93 15.57
C LEU A 9 -9.33 0.34 15.44
N GLN A 10 -9.93 0.83 16.53
CA GLN A 10 -10.79 2.02 16.50
C GLN A 10 -9.98 3.33 16.45
N ASP A 11 -8.81 3.36 17.10
CA ASP A 11 -7.96 4.54 17.19
C ASP A 11 -6.53 4.25 16.67
N PRO A 12 -6.33 4.30 15.34
CA PRO A 12 -5.01 4.09 14.77
C PRO A 12 -4.03 5.20 15.17
N PRO A 13 -2.71 4.91 15.28
CA PRO A 13 -1.70 5.87 15.73
C PRO A 13 -1.64 7.16 14.93
N SER A 14 -2.04 7.13 13.65
CA SER A 14 -2.13 8.32 12.81
C SER A 14 -3.09 9.38 13.39
N LEU A 15 -4.20 8.96 14.01
CA LEU A 15 -5.16 9.90 14.61
C LEU A 15 -4.56 10.56 15.85
N ALA A 16 -3.85 9.79 16.69
CA ALA A 16 -3.15 10.31 17.86
C ALA A 16 -2.03 11.29 17.47
N ASP A 17 -1.41 11.09 16.30
CA ASP A 17 -0.40 12.00 15.74
C ASP A 17 -1.02 13.22 15.01
N GLY A 18 -2.36 13.35 14.97
CA GLY A 18 -3.07 14.53 14.44
C GLY A 18 -3.61 14.42 13.01
N MET A 19 -3.61 13.22 12.40
CA MET A 19 -4.28 12.99 11.11
C MET A 19 -5.80 12.88 11.31
N ASP A 20 -6.59 13.47 10.41
CA ASP A 20 -8.04 13.29 10.44
C ASP A 20 -8.43 11.86 10.00
N ARG A 21 -9.58 11.40 10.50
CA ARG A 21 -10.04 10.02 10.29
C ARG A 21 -10.38 9.71 8.83
N GLU A 22 -10.83 10.71 8.07
CA GLU A 22 -11.22 10.52 6.67
C GLU A 22 -9.99 10.34 5.78
N THR A 23 -8.99 11.22 5.92
CA THR A 23 -7.69 11.13 5.26
C THR A 23 -7.00 9.81 5.59
N GLU A 24 -7.01 9.40 6.86
CA GLU A 24 -6.44 8.12 7.29
C GLU A 24 -7.07 6.93 6.56
N LYS A 25 -8.41 6.90 6.52
CA LYS A 25 -9.19 5.88 5.81
C LYS A 25 -8.92 5.91 4.31
N ASN A 26 -8.84 7.09 3.72
CA ASN A 26 -8.55 7.28 2.31
C ASN A 26 -7.14 6.79 1.95
N LEU A 27 -6.13 7.07 2.79
CA LEU A 27 -4.77 6.55 2.62
C LEU A 27 -4.73 5.03 2.74
N ARG A 28 -5.50 4.44 3.67
CA ARG A 28 -5.63 2.98 3.78
C ARG A 28 -6.18 2.36 2.50
N PHE A 29 -7.27 2.91 1.98
CA PHE A 29 -7.88 2.44 0.74
C PHE A 29 -6.94 2.63 -0.46
N PHE A 30 -6.35 3.81 -0.58
CA PHE A 30 -5.42 4.14 -1.65
C PHE A 30 -4.18 3.24 -1.65
N GLY A 31 -3.57 2.99 -0.50
CA GLY A 31 -2.45 2.07 -0.37
C GLY A 31 -2.80 0.64 -0.79
N CYS A 32 -4.00 0.15 -0.45
CA CYS A 32 -4.46 -1.16 -0.92
C CYS A 32 -4.64 -1.22 -2.44
N ASN A 33 -5.15 -0.15 -3.07
CA ASN A 33 -5.28 -0.07 -4.52
C ASN A 33 -3.92 -0.07 -5.21
N LEU A 34 -2.96 0.71 -4.70
CA LEU A 34 -1.59 0.73 -5.21
C LEU A 34 -0.92 -0.65 -5.13
N ILE A 35 -1.15 -1.39 -4.04
CA ILE A 35 -0.65 -2.77 -3.89
C ILE A 35 -1.27 -3.68 -4.95
N GLN A 36 -2.58 -3.56 -5.20
CA GLN A 36 -3.27 -4.35 -6.22
C GLN A 36 -2.74 -4.05 -7.63
N GLU A 37 -2.63 -2.79 -8.00
CA GLU A 37 -2.11 -2.36 -9.31
C GLU A 37 -0.65 -2.79 -9.49
N GLY A 38 0.17 -2.59 -8.46
CA GLY A 38 1.56 -3.04 -8.44
C GLY A 38 1.68 -4.56 -8.61
N ALA A 39 0.83 -5.34 -7.94
CA ALA A 39 0.82 -6.80 -8.05
C ALA A 39 0.47 -7.26 -9.47
N VAL A 40 -0.53 -6.63 -10.10
CA VAL A 40 -0.91 -6.91 -11.49
C VAL A 40 0.25 -6.62 -12.44
N LEU A 41 0.89 -5.46 -12.32
CA LEU A 41 2.02 -5.08 -13.16
C LEU A 41 3.25 -5.98 -12.97
N LEU A 42 3.49 -6.45 -11.75
CA LEU A 42 4.54 -7.43 -11.42
C LEU A 42 4.15 -8.88 -11.74
N ARG A 43 2.93 -9.11 -12.24
CA ARG A 43 2.37 -10.45 -12.52
C ARG A 43 2.48 -11.37 -11.30
N LEU A 44 2.13 -10.85 -10.13
CA LEU A 44 2.03 -11.64 -8.90
C LEU A 44 0.66 -12.32 -8.81
N PRO A 45 0.56 -13.49 -8.15
CA PRO A 45 -0.73 -14.10 -7.85
C PRO A 45 -1.57 -13.20 -6.94
N GLN A 46 -2.90 -13.26 -7.07
CA GLN A 46 -3.81 -12.43 -6.27
C GLN A 46 -3.70 -12.69 -4.76
N VAL A 47 -3.26 -13.89 -4.37
CA VAL A 47 -2.96 -14.22 -2.98
C VAL A 47 -1.82 -13.33 -2.44
N ALA A 48 -0.78 -13.06 -3.24
CA ALA A 48 0.30 -12.15 -2.84
C ALA A 48 -0.17 -10.69 -2.74
N ALA A 49 -1.08 -10.25 -3.62
CA ALA A 49 -1.69 -8.93 -3.50
C ALA A 49 -2.47 -8.79 -2.17
N ALA A 50 -3.31 -9.78 -1.86
CA ALA A 50 -4.08 -9.82 -0.61
C ALA A 50 -3.17 -9.86 0.63
N THR A 51 -2.11 -10.68 0.62
CA THR A 51 -1.09 -10.73 1.68
C THR A 51 -0.41 -9.36 1.85
N GLY A 52 -0.04 -8.70 0.75
CA GLY A 52 0.51 -7.34 0.77
C GLY A 52 -0.44 -6.31 1.40
N GLN A 53 -1.72 -6.35 1.05
CA GLN A 53 -2.74 -5.47 1.61
C GLN A 53 -2.92 -5.70 3.12
N ILE A 54 -2.94 -6.96 3.57
CA ILE A 54 -3.03 -7.30 5.00
C ILE A 54 -1.80 -6.78 5.75
N LEU A 55 -0.59 -6.97 5.21
CA LEU A 55 0.64 -6.44 5.81
C LEU A 55 0.61 -4.91 5.93
N PHE A 56 0.14 -4.23 4.89
CA PHE A 56 0.02 -2.77 4.88
C PHE A 56 -0.97 -2.27 5.94
N GLN A 57 -2.15 -2.89 6.01
CA GLN A 57 -3.16 -2.55 7.02
C GLN A 57 -2.62 -2.75 8.43
N ARG A 58 -2.01 -3.91 8.71
CA ARG A 58 -1.40 -4.23 10.01
C ARG A 58 -0.29 -3.26 10.38
N PHE A 59 0.55 -2.87 9.43
CA PHE A 59 1.61 -1.90 9.67
C PHE A 59 1.04 -0.57 10.18
N TYR A 60 0.01 -0.03 9.51
CA TYR A 60 -0.60 1.25 9.91
C TYR A 60 -1.58 1.17 11.07
N TYR A 61 -1.91 -0.03 11.58
CA TYR A 61 -2.51 -0.16 12.91
C TYR A 61 -1.48 -0.01 14.04
N LEU A 62 -0.18 -0.15 13.75
CA LEU A 62 0.90 -0.02 14.72
C LEU A 62 1.76 1.24 14.50
N LYS A 63 1.69 1.83 13.32
CA LYS A 63 2.51 2.97 12.88
C LYS A 63 1.63 4.05 12.28
N SER A 64 2.14 5.28 12.29
CA SER A 64 1.44 6.45 11.80
C SER A 64 1.86 6.80 10.37
N PHE A 65 0.89 7.19 9.54
CA PHE A 65 1.13 7.74 8.19
C PHE A 65 1.91 9.05 8.21
N LEU A 66 1.89 9.79 9.33
CA LEU A 66 2.67 11.02 9.46
C LEU A 66 4.16 10.75 9.73
N LYS A 67 4.48 9.55 10.27
CA LYS A 67 5.86 9.13 10.57
C LYS A 67 6.46 8.26 9.47
N PHE A 68 5.62 7.49 8.78
CA PHE A 68 6.04 6.57 7.74
C PHE A 68 5.28 6.87 6.45
N ARG A 69 6.04 7.12 5.39
CA ARG A 69 5.52 7.41 4.06
C ARG A 69 4.91 6.15 3.44
N TYR A 70 3.65 6.23 3.02
CA TYR A 70 2.92 5.09 2.47
C TYR A 70 3.58 4.55 1.20
N GLU A 71 4.21 5.40 0.38
CA GLU A 71 4.84 5.02 -0.88
C GLU A 71 5.94 3.97 -0.66
N HIS A 72 6.74 4.15 0.39
CA HIS A 72 7.78 3.18 0.76
C HIS A 72 7.15 1.91 1.34
N THR A 73 6.11 2.05 2.16
CA THR A 73 5.45 0.93 2.80
C THR A 73 4.75 0.02 1.79
N VAL A 74 4.05 0.56 0.78
CA VAL A 74 3.38 -0.27 -0.25
C VAL A 74 4.39 -1.11 -1.04
N MET A 75 5.52 -0.51 -1.44
CA MET A 75 6.61 -1.22 -2.11
C MET A 75 7.21 -2.32 -1.23
N ALA A 76 7.47 -2.01 0.05
CA ALA A 76 8.03 -2.96 1.01
C ALA A 76 7.05 -4.12 1.29
N CYS A 77 5.77 -3.83 1.48
CA CYS A 77 4.74 -4.84 1.70
C CYS A 77 4.60 -5.77 0.50
N LEU A 78 4.63 -5.24 -0.72
CA LEU A 78 4.53 -6.07 -1.93
C LEU A 78 5.77 -6.94 -2.14
N LEU A 79 6.96 -6.38 -1.90
CA LEU A 79 8.20 -7.14 -1.95
C LEU A 79 8.21 -8.27 -0.90
N LEU A 80 7.76 -7.99 0.33
CA LEU A 80 7.66 -8.99 1.39
C LEU A 80 6.61 -10.06 1.06
N ALA A 81 5.42 -9.66 0.60
CA ALA A 81 4.36 -10.59 0.21
C ALA A 81 4.81 -11.52 -0.93
N SER A 82 5.57 -11.01 -1.90
CA SER A 82 6.13 -11.84 -2.97
C SER A 82 7.02 -12.96 -2.44
N LYS A 83 7.74 -12.73 -1.34
CA LYS A 83 8.58 -13.75 -0.70
C LYS A 83 7.75 -14.73 0.11
N ILE A 84 6.73 -14.24 0.84
CA ILE A 84 5.84 -15.08 1.66
C ILE A 84 5.07 -16.08 0.79
N GLU A 85 4.62 -15.64 -0.39
CA GLU A 85 3.90 -16.50 -1.33
C GLU A 85 4.83 -17.26 -2.29
N GLU A 86 6.13 -17.34 -1.98
CA GLU A 86 7.13 -18.09 -2.77
C GLU A 86 7.23 -17.68 -4.25
N GLU A 87 6.92 -16.42 -4.57
CA GLU A 87 6.97 -15.83 -5.91
C GLU A 87 7.83 -14.55 -5.90
N PRO A 88 9.12 -14.64 -5.51
CA PRO A 88 9.94 -13.47 -5.20
C PRO A 88 10.14 -12.54 -6.41
N ARG A 89 10.19 -11.24 -6.14
CA ARG A 89 10.54 -10.20 -7.12
C ARG A 89 11.83 -9.49 -6.72
N ARG A 90 12.56 -8.96 -7.70
CA ARG A 90 13.73 -8.12 -7.42
C ARG A 90 13.24 -6.74 -6.95
N THR A 91 13.94 -6.15 -6.00
CA THR A 91 13.61 -4.81 -5.49
C THR A 91 13.55 -3.76 -6.60
N ARG A 92 14.44 -3.86 -7.60
CA ARG A 92 14.44 -2.96 -8.77
C ARG A 92 13.15 -3.08 -9.60
N ASP A 93 12.61 -4.29 -9.75
CA ASP A 93 11.41 -4.51 -10.56
C ASP A 93 10.19 -3.90 -9.85
N VAL A 94 10.10 -4.07 -8.53
CA VAL A 94 9.09 -3.41 -7.69
C VAL A 94 9.21 -1.89 -7.81
N TYR A 95 10.40 -1.33 -7.63
CA TYR A 95 10.61 0.12 -7.74
C TYR A 95 10.18 0.67 -9.11
N ASN A 96 10.59 0.00 -10.20
CA ASN A 96 10.24 0.41 -11.56
C ASN A 96 8.73 0.41 -11.82
N VAL A 97 8.00 -0.56 -11.25
CA VAL A 97 6.53 -0.62 -11.36
C VAL A 97 5.88 0.57 -10.66
N PHE A 98 6.29 0.89 -9.43
CA PHE A 98 5.73 2.03 -8.70
C PHE A 98 6.13 3.37 -9.32
N TYR A 99 7.34 3.48 -9.84
CA TYR A 99 7.74 4.64 -10.64
C TYR A 99 6.84 4.80 -11.87
N ARG A 100 6.55 3.70 -12.59
CA ARG A 100 5.64 3.73 -13.74
C ARG A 100 4.22 4.14 -13.34
N LEU A 101 3.68 3.60 -12.24
CA LEU A 101 2.36 3.98 -11.73
C LEU A 101 2.26 5.47 -11.42
N GLU A 102 3.28 6.03 -10.77
CA GLU A 102 3.34 7.47 -10.49
C GLU A 102 3.31 8.31 -11.78
N GLN A 103 4.08 7.92 -12.81
CA GLN A 103 4.06 8.62 -14.10
C GLN A 103 2.70 8.53 -14.78
N LEU A 104 2.04 7.36 -14.75
CA LEU A 104 0.72 7.18 -15.33
C LEU A 104 -0.33 8.05 -14.64
N HIS A 105 -0.29 8.17 -13.31
CA HIS A 105 -1.18 9.06 -12.57
C HIS A 105 -0.97 10.52 -12.95
N LYS A 106 0.28 10.98 -13.01
CA LYS A 106 0.61 12.36 -13.46
C LYS A 106 0.09 12.65 -14.87
N LEU A 107 0.22 11.69 -15.80
CA LEU A 107 -0.27 11.83 -17.17
C LEU A 107 -1.80 11.92 -17.23
N ARG A 108 -2.49 11.09 -16.43
CA ARG A 108 -3.95 11.09 -16.34
C ARG A 108 -4.49 12.40 -15.76
N GLU A 109 -3.83 12.94 -14.73
CA GLU A 109 -4.16 14.25 -14.15
C GLU A 109 -3.90 15.40 -15.13
N ALA A 110 -2.86 15.28 -15.97
CA ALA A 110 -2.55 16.25 -17.02
C ALA A 110 -3.49 16.18 -18.24
N GLY A 111 -4.50 15.31 -18.24
CA GLY A 111 -5.46 15.17 -19.34
C GLY A 111 -4.87 14.64 -20.64
N ARG A 112 -3.67 14.06 -20.61
CA ARG A 112 -3.03 13.47 -21.79
C ARG A 112 -3.48 12.02 -21.94
N ALA A 113 -4.06 11.67 -23.09
CA ALA A 113 -4.44 10.31 -23.41
C ALA A 113 -3.20 9.40 -23.33
N ILE A 114 -3.24 8.43 -22.43
CA ILE A 114 -2.22 7.38 -22.34
C ILE A 114 -2.67 6.33 -23.35
N ASN A 115 -2.24 6.52 -24.60
CA ASN A 115 -2.10 5.55 -25.70
C ASN A 115 -2.41 6.24 -27.05
N GLU A 116 -1.35 6.53 -27.81
CA GLU A 116 -1.16 5.87 -29.12
C GLU A 116 -0.14 4.74 -28.90
#